data_AF-A0A150FX19-F1
#
_entry.id   AF-A0A150FX19-F1
#
_cell.length_a   1.000
_cell.length_b   1.000
_cell.length_c   1.000
_cell.angle_alpha   90.00
_cell.angle_beta   90.00
_cell.angle_gamma   90.00
#
_symmetry.space_group_name_H-M   'P 1'
#
loop_
_entity.id
_entity.type
_entity.pdbx_description
1 polymer ?
#
loop_
_entity_poly.entity_id
_entity_poly.type
_entity_poly.pdbx_seq_one_letter_code
_entity_poly.pdbx_strand_id
1 'polypeptide(L)'
;MGSPSCRLRSAISITFAPAAGVDSRFMTLTTAYPGVRWVAVQKAVNWLPGQLVAVPTSIWKDECRNQNEVRVIDTISKDGKNITFTTPLTFRHYGGPEYQTEVVLLSRNILLQGSPETAAQKAGGHVRIASTSFRLVISPYHCTRASPFFEGTAAQKKTFFPFPSYPFHFHLSGDVTGISYLTDNSVYNSHHRCYTMHGTYGLVVVNNTAFHVDGSCYYIEDGVEERNVIDGNFAGFVHPLGRADTCTAIASVGSSLTINQTATLLIPSDWAASCFYITNPYNFVTNNAASGGTTGYNFLRLVKPVGDYRNLPVEPYKRPVGSFDGNTAHSSGYHWGEGAAIYAGGNLLYAKDNQTLQYQIVVSRFDPRDIKNSSVMLPFRLSNTKLWLGGFSIVSYGDRALVDGLESIDCIRGAQLRGTPNQLINADINLNSANSGFIIQNVPEE
;
A
#
# COMPACT_ATOMS: atom_id res chain seq x y z
N MET A 1 -3.98 30.66 15.82
CA MET A 1 -3.14 31.01 16.99
C MET A 1 -2.86 29.71 17.73
N GLY A 2 -1.63 29.20 17.66
CA GLY A 2 -1.22 27.94 18.30
C GLY A 2 -0.80 28.18 19.76
N SER A 3 -1.17 27.25 20.65
CA SER A 3 -0.79 27.26 22.06
C SER A 3 0.74 27.32 22.25
N PRO A 4 1.29 28.12 23.19
CA PRO A 4 2.73 28.26 23.41
C PRO A 4 3.41 27.05 24.10
N SER A 5 2.69 25.98 24.45
CA SER A 5 3.18 24.96 25.40
C SER A 5 3.76 23.68 24.79
N CYS A 6 4.05 23.61 23.49
CA CYS A 6 4.77 22.47 22.90
C CYS A 6 6.00 22.94 22.10
N ARG A 7 7.09 23.28 22.81
CA ARG A 7 8.41 23.46 22.21
C ARG A 7 9.31 22.32 22.67
N LEU A 8 9.74 21.47 21.75
CA LEU A 8 10.86 20.56 21.96
C LEU A 8 12.10 21.41 22.33
N ARG A 9 12.65 21.15 23.52
CA ARG A 9 13.66 22.01 24.18
C ARG A 9 15.12 21.69 23.85
N SER A 10 15.41 20.90 22.82
CA SER A 10 16.80 20.68 22.42
C SER A 10 16.93 20.18 20.98
N ALA A 11 18.03 20.58 20.33
CA ALA A 11 18.46 20.02 19.07
C ALA A 11 18.86 18.56 19.28
N ILE A 12 18.06 17.64 18.75
CA ILE A 12 18.41 16.23 18.65
C ILE A 12 19.32 16.09 17.41
N SER A 13 20.62 15.94 17.65
CA SER A 13 21.57 15.50 16.63
C SER A 13 21.58 13.97 16.63
N ILE A 14 21.09 13.36 15.56
CA ILE A 14 21.18 11.91 15.33
C ILE A 14 22.11 11.71 14.13
N THR A 15 23.26 11.10 14.40
CA THR A 15 24.18 10.61 13.37
C THR A 15 23.63 9.31 12.80
N PHE A 16 23.51 9.23 11.48
CA PHE A 16 23.05 8.03 10.78
C PHE A 16 24.20 7.04 10.58
N ALA A 17 24.01 5.80 11.00
CA ALA A 17 24.53 4.65 10.28
C ALA A 17 23.42 4.19 9.32
N PRO A 18 23.72 3.93 8.02
CA PRO A 18 22.69 3.62 7.05
C PRO A 18 22.02 2.28 7.38
N ALA A 19 20.70 2.30 7.62
CA ALA A 19 19.87 1.11 7.49
C ALA A 19 19.57 0.93 6.01
N ALA A 20 20.07 -0.16 5.44
CA ALA A 20 19.92 -0.49 4.04
C ALA A 20 18.48 -0.89 3.70
N GLY A 21 18.06 -0.50 2.50
CA GLY A 21 16.87 -0.85 1.74
C GLY A 21 16.05 -2.06 2.19
N VAL A 22 14.72 -1.95 2.20
CA VAL A 22 13.88 -3.14 2.03
C VAL A 22 14.16 -3.64 0.62
N ASP A 23 14.79 -4.79 0.60
CA ASP A 23 15.13 -5.53 -0.58
C ASP A 23 14.36 -6.84 -0.48
N SER A 24 14.05 -7.45 -1.61
CA SER A 24 13.52 -8.80 -1.85
C SER A 24 14.14 -9.99 -1.05
N ARG A 25 14.90 -9.73 0.02
CA ARG A 25 15.84 -10.62 0.72
C ARG A 25 15.50 -10.86 2.21
N PHE A 26 14.22 -10.86 2.60
CA PHE A 26 13.77 -11.19 3.98
C PHE A 26 13.28 -12.64 4.17
N MET A 27 13.61 -13.55 3.25
CA MET A 27 12.84 -14.77 2.97
C MET A 27 13.57 -16.12 3.22
N THR A 28 13.56 -16.78 4.39
CA THR A 28 14.19 -18.14 4.46
C THR A 28 13.38 -19.23 3.77
N LEU A 29 14.04 -20.24 3.20
CA LEU A 29 13.47 -21.51 2.69
C LEU A 29 12.85 -22.39 3.79
N THR A 30 12.37 -21.79 4.88
CA THR A 30 11.90 -22.53 6.04
C THR A 30 10.51 -22.06 6.41
N THR A 31 9.56 -22.92 6.14
CA THR A 31 8.18 -22.77 6.58
C THR A 31 8.14 -22.80 8.11
N ALA A 32 7.55 -21.78 8.72
CA ALA A 32 7.23 -21.78 10.14
C ALA A 32 5.87 -22.47 10.33
N TYR A 33 5.84 -23.51 11.16
CA TYR A 33 4.62 -24.26 11.45
C TYR A 33 3.93 -23.78 12.73
N PRO A 34 2.61 -23.96 12.88
CA PRO A 34 1.91 -23.67 14.12
C PRO A 34 2.61 -24.30 15.34
N GLY A 35 2.69 -23.55 16.43
CA GLY A 35 3.32 -23.98 17.68
C GLY A 35 4.83 -23.73 17.76
N VAL A 36 5.52 -23.42 16.64
CA VAL A 36 6.92 -22.96 16.72
C VAL A 36 6.98 -21.53 17.25
N ARG A 37 8.09 -21.18 17.90
CA ARG A 37 8.33 -19.85 18.46
C ARG A 37 9.33 -19.04 17.64
N TRP A 38 9.64 -19.43 16.41
CA TRP A 38 10.72 -18.80 15.68
C TRP A 38 10.41 -18.67 14.19
N VAL A 39 11.06 -17.69 13.57
CA VAL A 39 11.16 -17.53 12.12
C VAL A 39 12.61 -17.27 11.77
N ALA A 40 13.00 -17.66 10.57
CA ALA A 40 14.31 -17.31 10.04
C ALA A 40 14.16 -16.27 8.91
N VAL A 41 15.18 -15.45 8.74
CA VAL A 41 15.24 -14.38 7.73
C VAL A 41 16.51 -14.54 6.89
N GLN A 42 16.43 -14.25 5.59
CA GLN A 42 17.54 -14.43 4.65
C GLN A 42 18.74 -13.53 4.98
N LYS A 43 18.45 -12.29 5.34
CA LYS A 43 19.41 -11.27 5.74
C LYS A 43 19.45 -11.13 7.25
N ALA A 44 20.66 -10.92 7.77
CA ALA A 44 20.86 -10.59 9.17
C ALA A 44 20.12 -9.29 9.52
N VAL A 45 19.42 -9.30 10.65
CA VAL A 45 18.76 -8.13 11.23
C VAL A 45 19.52 -7.64 12.46
N ASN A 46 19.35 -6.36 12.77
CA ASN A 46 19.86 -5.72 13.98
C ASN A 46 18.75 -5.45 15.01
N TRP A 47 17.68 -6.24 14.98
CA TRP A 47 16.51 -6.08 15.84
C TRP A 47 16.83 -6.49 17.28
N LEU A 48 15.97 -6.07 18.22
CA LEU A 48 16.20 -6.21 19.65
C LEU A 48 15.04 -6.98 20.31
N PRO A 49 15.33 -7.78 21.36
CA PRO A 49 14.32 -8.30 22.27
C PRO A 49 13.33 -7.22 22.73
N GLY A 50 12.05 -7.58 22.84
CA GLY A 50 10.96 -6.68 23.22
C GLY A 50 10.32 -5.90 22.06
N GLN A 51 10.90 -5.92 20.86
CA GLN A 51 10.30 -5.26 19.69
C GLN A 51 9.15 -6.08 19.09
N LEU A 52 8.16 -5.39 18.50
CA LEU A 52 7.05 -6.00 17.76
C LEU A 52 7.44 -6.27 16.30
N VAL A 53 7.06 -7.44 15.83
CA VAL A 53 7.23 -7.92 14.46
C VAL A 53 5.90 -8.45 13.93
N ALA A 54 5.54 -8.08 12.71
CA ALA A 54 4.48 -8.73 11.95
C ALA A 54 5.05 -9.89 11.13
N VAL A 55 4.31 -10.99 11.11
CA VAL A 55 4.48 -12.12 10.21
C VAL A 55 3.21 -12.17 9.34
N PRO A 56 3.24 -11.64 8.11
CA PRO A 56 2.09 -11.61 7.24
C PRO A 56 1.62 -13.02 6.84
N THR A 57 0.37 -13.08 6.41
CA THR A 57 -0.30 -14.31 6.03
C THR A 57 0.39 -14.99 4.85
N SER A 58 0.35 -16.33 4.82
CA SER A 58 0.79 -17.13 3.67
C SER A 58 -0.37 -17.79 2.91
N ILE A 59 -1.58 -17.22 3.05
CA ILE A 59 -2.79 -17.69 2.36
C ILE A 59 -3.51 -16.55 1.62
N TRP A 60 -4.34 -16.93 0.66
CA TRP A 60 -5.22 -16.00 -0.05
C TRP A 60 -6.39 -15.53 0.82
N LYS A 61 -6.86 -14.31 0.58
CA LYS A 61 -7.98 -13.65 1.29
C LYS A 61 -7.68 -13.26 2.73
N ASP A 62 -6.68 -12.41 2.91
CA ASP A 62 -6.20 -11.96 4.22
C ASP A 62 -7.29 -11.31 5.09
N GLU A 63 -8.17 -10.51 4.48
CA GLU A 63 -9.31 -9.88 5.18
C GLU A 63 -10.30 -10.90 5.76
N CYS A 64 -10.45 -12.03 5.09
CA CYS A 64 -11.50 -13.02 5.37
C CYS A 64 -11.02 -14.18 6.20
N ARG A 65 -9.74 -14.49 6.05
CA ARG A 65 -9.04 -15.58 6.71
C ARG A 65 -7.76 -14.99 7.26
N ASN A 66 -7.91 -14.10 8.24
CA ASN A 66 -6.76 -13.44 8.82
C ASN A 66 -5.86 -14.46 9.52
N GLN A 67 -4.70 -14.70 8.93
CA GLN A 67 -3.59 -15.47 9.51
C GLN A 67 -2.35 -14.62 9.67
N ASN A 68 -2.49 -13.28 9.58
CA ASN A 68 -1.40 -12.40 9.91
C ASN A 68 -1.20 -12.39 11.43
N GLU A 69 0.06 -12.34 11.86
CA GLU A 69 0.41 -12.46 13.27
C GLU A 69 1.33 -11.34 13.70
N VAL A 70 1.10 -10.76 14.88
CA VAL A 70 2.06 -9.85 15.53
C VAL A 70 2.69 -10.58 16.71
N ARG A 71 4.00 -10.49 16.84
CA ARG A 71 4.79 -11.15 17.88
C ARG A 71 5.80 -10.20 18.50
N VAL A 72 6.16 -10.47 19.75
CA VAL A 72 7.24 -9.79 20.46
C VAL A 72 8.49 -10.64 20.34
N ILE A 73 9.61 -10.03 19.94
CA ILE A 73 10.92 -10.69 19.87
C ILE A 73 11.37 -11.05 21.28
N ASP A 74 11.74 -12.31 21.48
CA ASP A 74 12.41 -12.82 22.69
C ASP A 74 13.93 -12.77 22.52
N THR A 75 14.46 -13.37 21.45
CA THR A 75 15.90 -13.36 21.15
C THR A 75 16.16 -13.29 19.65
N ILE A 76 17.34 -12.77 19.30
CA ILE A 76 17.91 -12.80 17.95
C ILE A 76 19.20 -13.62 18.01
N SER A 77 19.41 -14.54 17.07
CA SER A 77 20.65 -15.30 16.97
C SER A 77 21.85 -14.40 16.69
N LYS A 78 23.06 -14.89 17.02
CA LYS A 78 24.31 -14.12 16.85
C LYS A 78 24.57 -13.67 15.41
N ASP A 79 24.11 -14.43 14.42
CA ASP A 79 24.22 -14.11 12.99
C ASP A 79 23.10 -13.20 12.49
N GLY A 80 22.15 -12.82 13.35
CA GLY A 80 21.01 -11.97 13.03
C GLY A 80 19.94 -12.63 12.18
N LYS A 81 19.98 -13.96 11.97
CA LYS A 81 19.09 -14.64 10.99
C LYS A 81 17.95 -15.44 11.58
N ASN A 82 17.97 -15.73 12.88
CA ASN A 82 16.91 -16.47 13.55
C ASN A 82 16.30 -15.61 14.64
N ILE A 83 14.97 -15.47 14.59
CA ILE A 83 14.19 -14.61 15.46
C ILE A 83 13.29 -15.53 16.28
N THR A 84 13.47 -15.53 17.60
CA THR A 84 12.58 -16.25 18.52
C THR A 84 11.59 -15.27 19.13
N PHE A 85 10.37 -15.71 19.36
CA PHE A 85 9.26 -14.94 19.90
C PHE A 85 8.89 -15.36 21.31
N THR A 86 8.31 -14.43 22.07
CA THR A 86 7.83 -14.69 23.44
C THR A 86 6.63 -15.65 23.47
N THR A 87 5.87 -15.72 22.38
CA THR A 87 4.73 -16.63 22.20
C THR A 87 4.83 -17.41 20.88
N PRO A 88 4.34 -18.66 20.82
CA PRO A 88 4.30 -19.44 19.58
C PRO A 88 3.48 -18.78 18.48
N LEU A 89 3.82 -19.05 17.22
CA LEU A 89 2.97 -18.78 16.06
C LEU A 89 1.74 -19.69 16.10
N THR A 90 0.59 -19.15 15.71
CA THR A 90 -0.67 -19.87 15.65
C THR A 90 -0.91 -20.46 14.25
N PHE A 91 -0.38 -19.82 13.22
CA PHE A 91 -0.58 -20.22 11.83
C PHE A 91 0.70 -20.70 11.16
N ARG A 92 0.52 -21.36 10.01
CA ARG A 92 1.62 -21.73 9.13
C ARG A 92 2.00 -20.51 8.29
N HIS A 93 3.28 -20.19 8.26
CA HIS A 93 3.84 -19.18 7.37
C HIS A 93 4.80 -19.85 6.39
N TYR A 94 4.35 -19.98 5.15
CA TYR A 94 5.11 -20.66 4.10
C TYR A 94 6.37 -19.90 3.71
N GLY A 95 7.48 -20.64 3.62
CA GLY A 95 8.76 -20.17 3.11
C GLY A 95 9.36 -21.23 2.21
N GLY A 96 8.86 -21.34 0.97
CA GLY A 96 9.33 -22.30 -0.03
C GLY A 96 10.34 -21.69 -1.00
N PRO A 97 10.90 -22.45 -1.95
CA PRO A 97 11.78 -21.91 -2.99
C PRO A 97 11.11 -20.97 -3.98
N GLU A 98 9.79 -21.09 -4.19
CA GLU A 98 9.02 -20.32 -5.15
C GLU A 98 8.76 -18.88 -4.64
N TYR A 99 8.32 -18.80 -3.39
CA TYR A 99 8.11 -17.56 -2.65
C TYR A 99 8.15 -17.81 -1.15
N GLN A 100 8.31 -16.74 -0.40
CA GLN A 100 8.28 -16.76 1.06
C GLN A 100 7.52 -15.53 1.57
N THR A 101 6.93 -15.65 2.76
CA THR A 101 6.32 -14.50 3.43
C THR A 101 7.37 -13.60 4.06
N GLU A 102 7.06 -12.31 4.12
CA GLU A 102 7.89 -11.31 4.78
C GLU A 102 7.92 -11.52 6.31
N VAL A 103 8.90 -10.91 6.96
CA VAL A 103 8.92 -10.72 8.40
C VAL A 103 9.25 -9.24 8.61
N VAL A 104 8.37 -8.52 9.30
CA VAL A 104 8.36 -7.06 9.24
C VAL A 104 8.44 -6.45 10.63
N LEU A 105 9.50 -5.70 10.91
CA LEU A 105 9.65 -4.98 12.17
C LEU A 105 8.65 -3.83 12.25
N LEU A 106 7.79 -3.83 13.28
CA LEU A 106 6.78 -2.80 13.55
C LEU A 106 7.27 -1.76 14.56
N SER A 107 7.99 -2.22 15.60
CA SER A 107 8.52 -1.34 16.66
C SER A 107 9.86 -0.74 16.30
N ARG A 108 10.09 0.49 16.74
CA ARG A 108 11.41 1.13 16.82
C ARG A 108 11.45 2.11 18.05
N ASN A 109 12.50 2.93 18.20
CA ASN A 109 12.72 3.92 19.28
C ASN A 109 11.60 4.95 19.76
N ILE A 110 11.10 5.89 18.95
CA ILE A 110 10.01 6.88 19.25
C ILE A 110 8.55 6.39 19.04
N LEU A 111 7.71 6.38 20.08
CA LEU A 111 6.29 6.03 19.93
C LEU A 111 5.40 7.28 19.94
N LEU A 112 4.73 7.57 18.82
CA LEU A 112 3.64 8.56 18.77
C LEU A 112 2.32 7.81 18.62
N GLN A 113 1.42 7.90 19.58
CA GLN A 113 0.19 7.10 19.61
C GLN A 113 -1.02 7.95 20.00
N GLY A 114 -2.20 7.57 19.52
CA GLY A 114 -3.46 8.14 20.02
C GLY A 114 -3.65 7.87 21.51
N SER A 115 -4.45 8.71 22.18
CA SER A 115 -4.77 8.51 23.59
C SER A 115 -5.67 7.27 23.75
N PRO A 116 -5.38 6.36 24.70
CA PRO A 116 -6.23 5.21 24.98
C PRO A 116 -7.69 5.58 25.28
N GLU A 117 -7.92 6.74 25.88
CA GLU A 117 -9.24 7.27 26.22
C GLU A 117 -10.06 7.60 24.96
N THR A 118 -9.40 7.90 23.85
CA THR A 118 -10.03 8.21 22.55
C THR A 118 -10.11 7.02 21.59
N ALA A 119 -9.77 5.83 22.09
CA ALA A 119 -9.76 4.60 21.32
C ALA A 119 -11.13 4.29 20.69
N ALA A 120 -12.21 4.36 21.47
CA ALA A 120 -13.56 4.03 21.00
C ALA A 120 -14.00 4.92 19.82
N GLN A 121 -13.52 6.17 19.77
CA GLN A 121 -13.81 7.14 18.72
C GLN A 121 -12.90 6.99 17.50
N LYS A 122 -12.02 5.98 17.49
CA LYS A 122 -11.00 5.73 16.45
C LYS A 122 -10.07 6.93 16.20
N ALA A 123 -10.01 7.88 17.12
CA ALA A 123 -9.18 9.07 16.97
C ALA A 123 -7.71 8.78 17.31
N GLY A 124 -6.81 9.52 16.69
CA GLY A 124 -5.43 9.61 17.17
C GLY A 124 -4.54 10.50 16.30
N GLY A 125 -3.27 10.12 16.14
CA GLY A 125 -2.19 11.01 15.73
C GLY A 125 -2.29 11.49 14.28
N HIS A 126 -2.08 12.79 14.07
CA HIS A 126 -1.94 13.39 12.75
C HIS A 126 -0.63 14.18 12.66
N VAL A 127 0.30 13.76 11.80
CA VAL A 127 1.48 14.56 11.45
C VAL A 127 1.26 15.20 10.09
N ARG A 128 0.94 16.50 10.10
CA ARG A 128 0.83 17.31 8.88
C ARG A 128 2.11 18.08 8.64
N ILE A 129 2.60 17.99 7.41
CA ILE A 129 3.81 18.65 6.95
C ILE A 129 3.38 19.54 5.78
N ALA A 130 3.38 20.85 6.00
CA ALA A 130 2.91 21.85 5.04
C ALA A 130 4.03 22.83 4.66
N SER A 131 5.25 22.32 4.56
CA SER A 131 6.45 23.12 4.27
C SER A 131 7.38 22.34 3.34
N THR A 132 8.06 23.04 2.45
CA THR A 132 9.01 22.46 1.48
C THR A 132 10.22 21.78 2.15
N SER A 133 10.63 22.28 3.33
CA SER A 133 11.80 21.83 4.08
C SER A 133 11.38 21.07 5.32
N PHE A 134 11.21 19.75 5.21
CA PHE A 134 10.97 18.88 6.34
C PHE A 134 11.77 17.60 6.17
N ARG A 135 12.78 17.43 7.02
CA ARG A 135 13.55 16.19 7.11
C ARG A 135 13.06 15.43 8.31
N LEU A 136 12.53 14.25 8.07
CA LEU A 136 11.99 13.45 9.14
C LEU A 136 12.55 12.05 9.07
N VAL A 137 13.52 11.82 9.96
CA VAL A 137 13.86 10.48 10.39
C VAL A 137 13.32 10.31 11.79
N ILE A 138 12.07 9.85 11.88
CA ILE A 138 11.60 9.31 13.14
C ILE A 138 11.87 7.82 13.08
N SER A 139 12.89 7.37 13.80
CA SER A 139 12.98 5.95 14.11
C SER A 139 12.13 5.73 15.36
N PRO A 140 10.94 5.08 15.33
CA PRO A 140 9.81 5.00 14.41
C PRO A 140 8.80 6.12 14.71
N TYR A 141 7.64 6.02 14.13
CA TYR A 141 6.42 6.63 14.61
C TYR A 141 5.43 5.50 14.91
N HIS A 142 4.64 5.62 15.97
CA HIS A 142 3.53 4.70 16.29
C HIS A 142 2.36 4.89 15.34
N CYS A 143 1.79 6.09 15.22
CA CYS A 143 0.34 6.30 15.10
C CYS A 143 -0.55 5.05 15.12
N THR A 144 -0.85 4.60 16.33
CA THR A 144 -2.13 3.95 16.54
C THR A 144 -3.21 5.01 16.39
N ARG A 145 -4.12 4.76 15.44
CA ARG A 145 -5.38 5.49 15.26
C ARG A 145 -5.24 6.88 14.62
N ALA A 146 -5.85 7.07 13.47
CA ALA A 146 -6.27 8.37 12.96
C ALA A 146 -7.64 8.09 12.30
N SER A 147 -8.70 8.84 12.63
CA SER A 147 -10.01 8.64 11.99
C SER A 147 -10.33 9.81 11.06
N PRO A 148 -11.09 9.56 9.98
CA PRO A 148 -11.80 10.61 9.26
C PRO A 148 -13.18 10.89 9.89
N PHE A 149 -13.58 10.15 10.94
CA PHE A 149 -14.95 10.10 11.41
C PHE A 149 -15.05 10.14 12.94
N PHE A 150 -15.91 11.06 13.40
CA PHE A 150 -16.36 11.20 14.78
C PHE A 150 -17.87 10.86 14.80
N GLU A 151 -18.26 9.79 15.50
CA GLU A 151 -19.67 9.46 15.76
C GLU A 151 -20.25 10.41 16.83
N GLY A 152 -20.52 11.65 16.43
CA GLY A 152 -21.12 12.68 17.29
C GLY A 152 -22.38 13.29 16.70
N THR A 153 -23.19 13.89 17.56
CA THR A 153 -24.37 14.69 17.18
C THR A 153 -23.98 15.84 16.24
N ALA A 154 -24.93 16.38 15.47
CA ALA A 154 -24.68 17.50 14.53
C ALA A 154 -24.03 18.74 15.20
N ALA A 155 -24.23 18.93 16.51
CA ALA A 155 -23.58 19.97 17.29
C ALA A 155 -22.09 19.68 17.60
N GLN A 156 -21.71 18.41 17.77
CA GLN A 156 -20.32 17.98 18.00
C GLN A 156 -19.50 17.94 16.71
N LYS A 157 -20.14 17.75 15.54
CA LYS A 157 -19.50 17.86 14.21
C LYS A 157 -18.96 19.25 13.89
N LYS A 158 -19.41 20.30 14.60
CA LYS A 158 -18.92 21.69 14.43
C LYS A 158 -17.65 22.01 15.21
N THR A 159 -17.27 21.21 16.20
CA THR A 159 -16.13 21.48 17.11
C THR A 159 -14.95 20.53 16.91
N PHE A 160 -15.10 19.47 16.11
CA PHE A 160 -14.06 18.49 15.80
C PHE A 160 -13.57 18.67 14.36
N PHE A 161 -12.24 18.66 14.16
CA PHE A 161 -11.57 19.02 12.90
C PHE A 161 -12.21 18.32 11.68
N PRO A 162 -12.83 19.06 10.73
CA PRO A 162 -13.51 18.49 9.56
C PRO A 162 -12.55 17.99 8.46
N PHE A 163 -11.27 17.79 8.80
CA PHE A 163 -10.23 17.39 7.85
C PHE A 163 -9.81 15.96 8.12
N PRO A 164 -9.72 15.11 7.08
CA PRO A 164 -9.22 13.76 7.24
C PRO A 164 -7.79 13.79 7.83
N SER A 165 -7.58 12.98 8.87
CA SER A 165 -6.33 12.90 9.62
C SER A 165 -5.56 11.65 9.23
N TYR A 166 -4.27 11.79 8.92
CA TYR A 166 -3.38 10.69 8.50
C TYR A 166 -2.14 10.62 9.38
N PRO A 167 -1.57 9.42 9.63
CA PRO A 167 -0.32 9.25 10.35
C PRO A 167 0.79 10.19 9.86
N PHE A 168 1.07 10.16 8.55
CA PHE A 168 1.98 11.08 7.88
C PHE A 168 1.32 11.71 6.67
N HIS A 169 1.24 13.04 6.67
CA HIS A 169 0.60 13.82 5.62
C HIS A 169 1.52 14.92 5.12
N PHE A 170 2.24 14.67 4.03
CA PHE A 170 2.84 15.73 3.24
C PHE A 170 1.74 16.44 2.46
N HIS A 171 1.41 17.64 2.92
CA HIS A 171 0.24 18.37 2.49
C HIS A 171 0.64 19.63 1.76
N LEU A 172 0.38 19.67 0.45
CA LEU A 172 0.60 20.79 -0.46
C LEU A 172 2.02 21.37 -0.33
N SER A 173 3.01 20.50 -0.13
CA SER A 173 4.40 20.92 0.12
C SER A 173 5.14 21.34 -1.14
N GLY A 174 4.55 21.18 -2.32
CA GLY A 174 5.18 21.50 -3.60
C GLY A 174 6.33 20.55 -3.94
N ASP A 175 7.28 21.03 -4.74
CA ASP A 175 8.46 20.24 -5.11
C ASP A 175 9.46 20.19 -3.96
N VAL A 176 9.72 18.99 -3.47
CA VAL A 176 10.64 18.71 -2.37
C VAL A 176 11.82 17.83 -2.79
N THR A 177 12.08 17.75 -4.10
CA THR A 177 13.18 16.94 -4.68
C THR A 177 14.51 17.27 -4.01
N GLY A 178 15.15 16.25 -3.42
CA GLY A 178 16.44 16.40 -2.75
C GLY A 178 16.39 17.14 -1.41
N ILE A 179 15.19 17.47 -0.91
CA ILE A 179 15.00 18.27 0.30
C ILE A 179 14.38 17.43 1.42
N SER A 180 13.23 16.81 1.14
CA SER A 180 12.40 16.15 2.15
C SER A 180 12.28 14.65 1.88
N TYR A 181 12.17 13.87 2.96
CA TYR A 181 12.08 12.42 2.91
C TYR A 181 11.41 11.84 4.15
N LEU A 182 10.85 10.64 4.00
CA LEU A 182 10.32 9.75 5.03
C LEU A 182 11.04 8.41 4.91
N THR A 183 11.88 8.08 5.90
CA THR A 183 12.60 6.80 5.91
C THR A 183 12.50 6.07 7.23
N ASP A 184 12.48 4.73 7.15
CA ASP A 184 12.56 3.82 8.30
C ASP A 184 11.44 4.00 9.33
N ASN A 185 10.27 4.47 8.89
CA ASN A 185 9.10 4.64 9.76
C ASN A 185 8.25 3.35 9.81
N SER A 186 7.27 3.35 10.69
CA SER A 186 6.24 2.32 10.80
C SER A 186 4.89 3.02 11.01
N VAL A 187 3.83 2.45 10.44
CA VAL A 187 2.45 2.80 10.76
C VAL A 187 1.75 1.49 11.06
N TYR A 188 1.29 1.32 12.30
CA TYR A 188 0.69 0.07 12.73
C TYR A 188 -0.65 0.33 13.42
N ASN A 189 -1.68 -0.42 13.04
CA ASN A 189 -3.03 -0.33 13.62
C ASN A 189 -3.61 1.10 13.47
N SER A 190 -3.63 1.57 12.22
CA SER A 190 -4.14 2.89 11.83
C SER A 190 -5.60 2.77 11.37
N HIS A 191 -6.44 3.72 11.76
CA HIS A 191 -7.84 3.78 11.35
C HIS A 191 -8.08 4.60 10.07
N HIS A 192 -7.01 5.17 9.49
CA HIS A 192 -7.09 5.90 8.24
C HIS A 192 -5.70 6.17 7.64
N ARG A 193 -5.34 5.37 6.63
CA ARG A 193 -4.14 5.57 5.79
C ARG A 193 -2.81 5.54 6.55
N CYS A 194 -1.73 5.78 5.80
CA CYS A 194 -0.35 5.65 6.26
C CYS A 194 0.48 6.86 5.85
N TYR A 195 1.04 6.84 4.64
CA TYR A 195 1.96 7.83 4.11
C TYR A 195 1.29 8.55 2.94
N THR A 196 0.77 9.75 3.21
CA THR A 196 0.03 10.55 2.24
C THR A 196 0.92 11.60 1.59
N MET A 197 0.96 11.57 0.25
CA MET A 197 1.55 12.57 -0.63
C MET A 197 0.41 13.34 -1.31
N HIS A 198 0.15 14.54 -0.81
CA HIS A 198 -0.88 15.44 -1.32
C HIS A 198 -0.21 16.70 -1.83
N GLY A 199 -0.35 17.00 -3.13
CA GLY A 199 0.26 18.19 -3.74
C GLY A 199 1.77 18.29 -3.55
N THR A 200 2.43 17.13 -3.45
CA THR A 200 3.84 17.01 -3.10
C THR A 200 4.56 16.19 -4.17
N TYR A 201 5.72 16.68 -4.61
CA TYR A 201 6.46 16.17 -5.77
C TYR A 201 7.90 15.89 -5.37
N GLY A 202 8.51 14.84 -5.90
CA GLY A 202 9.91 14.54 -5.61
C GLY A 202 10.19 14.06 -4.17
N LEU A 203 9.17 13.66 -3.40
CA LEU A 203 9.34 13.16 -2.05
C LEU A 203 9.99 11.78 -2.08
N VAL A 204 10.96 11.55 -1.19
CA VAL A 204 11.58 10.24 -1.00
C VAL A 204 10.89 9.53 0.17
N VAL A 205 10.16 8.45 -0.11
CA VAL A 205 9.44 7.61 0.86
C VAL A 205 10.01 6.21 0.78
N VAL A 206 10.94 5.88 1.66
CA VAL A 206 11.73 4.63 1.55
C VAL A 206 11.83 3.84 2.85
N ASN A 207 11.94 2.52 2.79
CA ASN A 207 12.15 1.68 3.98
C ASN A 207 11.09 1.81 5.07
N ASN A 208 9.88 2.22 4.69
CA ASN A 208 8.78 2.36 5.62
C ASN A 208 7.94 1.09 5.68
N THR A 209 7.32 0.89 6.83
CA THR A 209 6.36 -0.18 7.07
C THR A 209 4.97 0.40 7.27
N ALA A 210 3.96 -0.26 6.73
CA ALA A 210 2.59 -0.09 7.18
C ALA A 210 1.91 -1.45 7.37
N PHE A 211 1.15 -1.63 8.45
CA PHE A 211 0.52 -2.90 8.72
C PHE A 211 -0.76 -2.75 9.55
N HIS A 212 -1.81 -3.51 9.21
CA HIS A 212 -3.12 -3.43 9.87
C HIS A 212 -3.70 -2.02 9.78
N VAL A 213 -4.20 -1.65 8.60
CA VAL A 213 -4.62 -0.27 8.33
C VAL A 213 -5.96 -0.19 7.61
N ASP A 214 -6.86 0.61 8.15
CA ASP A 214 -8.08 1.03 7.48
C ASP A 214 -7.75 2.06 6.37
N GLY A 215 -8.13 1.77 5.13
CA GLY A 215 -7.86 2.62 3.96
C GLY A 215 -6.44 2.48 3.39
N SER A 216 -6.19 3.15 2.26
CA SER A 216 -4.95 2.93 1.49
C SER A 216 -3.69 3.50 2.15
N CYS A 217 -2.54 2.83 2.00
CA CYS A 217 -1.33 3.21 2.76
C CYS A 217 -0.41 4.22 2.10
N TYR A 218 0.29 3.84 1.04
CA TYR A 218 1.16 4.74 0.29
C TYR A 218 0.29 5.48 -0.71
N TYR A 219 -0.16 6.68 -0.31
CA TYR A 219 -1.30 7.34 -0.92
C TYR A 219 -0.90 8.58 -1.71
N ILE A 220 -0.99 8.48 -3.03
CA ILE A 220 -0.84 9.59 -3.96
C ILE A 220 -2.24 10.19 -4.21
N GLU A 221 -2.49 11.41 -3.73
CA GLU A 221 -3.87 11.87 -3.46
C GLU A 221 -4.64 12.32 -4.70
N ASP A 222 -4.23 13.42 -5.34
CA ASP A 222 -5.08 14.12 -6.30
C ASP A 222 -4.77 13.81 -7.76
N GLY A 223 -3.65 13.14 -8.04
CA GLY A 223 -3.20 12.77 -9.37
C GLY A 223 -2.27 13.80 -10.02
N VAL A 224 -1.91 14.86 -9.29
CA VAL A 224 -0.88 15.82 -9.77
C VAL A 224 0.52 15.46 -9.31
N GLU A 225 0.64 14.65 -8.27
CA GLU A 225 1.89 14.33 -7.60
C GLU A 225 2.77 13.45 -8.49
N GLU A 226 3.97 13.96 -8.78
CA GLU A 226 4.91 13.36 -9.73
C GLU A 226 6.32 13.26 -9.13
N ARG A 227 7.12 12.33 -9.66
CA ARG A 227 8.54 12.10 -9.34
C ARG A 227 8.80 11.73 -7.88
N ASN A 228 7.78 11.32 -7.12
CA ASN A 228 8.00 10.75 -5.79
C ASN A 228 8.72 9.40 -5.93
N VAL A 229 9.66 9.13 -5.02
CA VAL A 229 10.40 7.88 -4.92
C VAL A 229 9.78 7.06 -3.80
N ILE A 230 9.14 5.96 -4.14
CA ILE A 230 8.49 5.02 -3.23
C ILE A 230 9.27 3.71 -3.38
N ASP A 231 10.33 3.57 -2.60
CA ASP A 231 11.30 2.49 -2.76
C ASP A 231 11.48 1.66 -1.49
N GLY A 232 11.43 0.33 -1.62
CA GLY A 232 11.70 -0.55 -0.50
C GLY A 232 10.72 -0.33 0.65
N ASN A 233 9.43 -0.24 0.40
CA ASN A 233 8.45 -0.13 1.48
C ASN A 233 7.61 -1.42 1.58
N PHE A 234 7.05 -1.66 2.76
CA PHE A 234 6.07 -2.74 2.99
C PHE A 234 4.72 -2.16 3.36
N ALA A 235 3.64 -2.71 2.82
CA ALA A 235 2.29 -2.55 3.35
C ALA A 235 1.55 -3.89 3.41
N GLY A 236 0.79 -4.15 4.48
CA GLY A 236 -0.03 -5.35 4.54
C GLY A 236 -1.21 -5.27 5.50
N PHE A 237 -2.17 -6.16 5.31
CA PHE A 237 -3.43 -6.21 6.06
C PHE A 237 -4.16 -4.85 6.01
N VAL A 238 -4.53 -4.46 4.78
CA VAL A 238 -5.17 -3.18 4.47
C VAL A 238 -6.68 -3.39 4.28
N HIS A 239 -7.50 -2.66 5.03
CA HIS A 239 -8.96 -2.83 5.04
C HIS A 239 -9.67 -1.86 4.09
N PRO A 240 -10.50 -2.34 3.15
CA PRO A 240 -11.36 -1.49 2.35
C PRO A 240 -12.45 -0.82 3.18
N LEU A 241 -12.84 0.40 2.81
CA LEU A 241 -13.85 1.18 3.51
C LEU A 241 -15.21 1.14 2.79
N GLY A 242 -16.30 1.24 3.55
CA GLY A 242 -17.66 1.34 2.96
C GLY A 242 -18.18 0.05 2.32
N ARG A 243 -17.59 -1.11 2.62
CA ARG A 243 -18.12 -2.43 2.26
C ARG A 243 -18.93 -3.04 3.40
N ALA A 244 -20.09 -3.61 3.07
CA ALA A 244 -20.87 -4.40 4.01
C ALA A 244 -20.30 -5.81 4.20
N ASP A 245 -19.77 -6.39 3.11
CA ASP A 245 -19.07 -7.67 3.10
C ASP A 245 -17.74 -7.48 2.37
N THR A 246 -16.64 -7.66 3.08
CA THR A 246 -15.29 -7.56 2.52
C THR A 246 -14.80 -8.88 1.92
N CYS A 247 -15.60 -9.94 2.03
CA CYS A 247 -15.19 -11.31 1.71
C CYS A 247 -15.81 -11.95 0.49
N THR A 248 -16.97 -11.44 0.06
CA THR A 248 -17.58 -11.85 -1.19
C THR A 248 -17.16 -10.92 -2.32
N ALA A 249 -16.86 -11.50 -3.49
CA ALA A 249 -16.65 -10.72 -4.70
C ALA A 249 -17.99 -10.08 -5.13
N ILE A 250 -18.04 -8.75 -5.19
CA ILE A 250 -19.32 -8.01 -5.33
C ILE A 250 -19.75 -7.82 -6.79
N ALA A 251 -18.84 -7.96 -7.77
CA ALA A 251 -19.11 -7.63 -9.18
C ALA A 251 -18.03 -8.21 -10.13
N SER A 252 -18.28 -8.25 -11.44
CA SER A 252 -17.25 -8.37 -12.50
C SER A 252 -17.23 -7.08 -13.34
N VAL A 253 -16.20 -6.79 -14.14
CA VAL A 253 -16.20 -5.55 -14.97
C VAL A 253 -17.36 -5.49 -15.96
N GLY A 254 -18.01 -6.62 -16.27
CA GLY A 254 -19.23 -6.66 -17.08
C GLY A 254 -20.43 -5.98 -16.43
N SER A 255 -20.42 -5.76 -15.11
CA SER A 255 -21.52 -5.14 -14.38
C SER A 255 -21.35 -3.64 -14.09
N SER A 256 -20.23 -3.03 -14.52
CA SER A 256 -19.94 -1.57 -14.40
C SER A 256 -20.35 -0.97 -13.05
N LEU A 257 -19.73 -1.43 -11.95
CA LEU A 257 -20.07 -0.95 -10.60
C LEU A 257 -19.58 0.49 -10.40
N THR A 258 -20.44 1.37 -9.90
CA THR A 258 -20.07 2.75 -9.53
C THR A 258 -20.28 2.96 -8.05
N ILE A 259 -19.23 3.43 -7.37
CA ILE A 259 -19.24 3.79 -5.96
C ILE A 259 -19.24 5.31 -5.88
N ASN A 260 -20.26 5.86 -5.21
CA ASN A 260 -20.39 7.30 -5.00
C ASN A 260 -19.77 7.68 -3.66
N GLN A 261 -19.20 8.88 -3.62
CA GLN A 261 -18.88 9.55 -2.37
C GLN A 261 -20.13 9.66 -1.49
N THR A 262 -19.97 9.39 -0.20
CA THR A 262 -21.02 9.55 0.80
C THR A 262 -20.48 10.28 2.02
N ALA A 263 -21.35 10.57 2.99
CA ALA A 263 -20.94 11.17 4.27
C ALA A 263 -19.98 10.28 5.09
N THR A 264 -19.92 8.98 4.82
CA THR A 264 -19.09 8.00 5.54
C THR A 264 -17.99 7.37 4.67
N LEU A 265 -18.02 7.63 3.36
CA LEU A 265 -16.99 7.22 2.39
C LEU A 265 -16.61 8.44 1.55
N LEU A 266 -15.70 9.26 2.09
CA LEU A 266 -15.33 10.56 1.50
C LEU A 266 -14.58 10.39 0.18
N ILE A 267 -13.73 9.37 0.11
CA ILE A 267 -13.02 8.99 -1.11
C ILE A 267 -13.60 7.64 -1.56
N PRO A 268 -14.41 7.59 -2.63
CA PRO A 268 -15.11 6.37 -3.04
C PRO A 268 -14.16 5.24 -3.47
N SER A 269 -12.94 5.57 -3.89
CA SER A 269 -11.91 4.57 -4.20
C SER A 269 -11.32 3.88 -2.96
N ASP A 270 -11.54 4.38 -1.74
CA ASP A 270 -11.20 3.65 -0.51
C ASP A 270 -12.06 2.38 -0.34
N TRP A 271 -13.14 2.24 -1.12
CA TRP A 271 -13.86 0.97 -1.30
C TRP A 271 -13.00 -0.12 -1.94
N ALA A 272 -11.94 0.28 -2.64
CA ALA A 272 -10.90 -0.57 -3.17
C ALA A 272 -9.54 -0.21 -2.56
N ALA A 273 -9.49 0.00 -1.25
CA ALA A 273 -8.26 0.35 -0.53
C ALA A 273 -7.13 -0.64 -0.83
N SER A 274 -5.92 -0.10 -0.95
CA SER A 274 -4.74 -0.82 -1.43
C SER A 274 -3.49 -0.48 -0.63
N CYS A 275 -2.52 -1.38 -0.66
CA CYS A 275 -1.22 -1.13 -0.06
C CYS A 275 -0.56 0.11 -0.69
N PHE A 276 -0.55 0.17 -2.02
CA PHE A 276 -0.02 1.28 -2.80
C PHE A 276 -1.10 1.86 -3.72
N TYR A 277 -1.50 3.10 -3.44
CA TYR A 277 -2.55 3.83 -4.13
C TYR A 277 -1.95 4.91 -5.03
N ILE A 278 -2.05 4.71 -6.35
CA ILE A 278 -1.28 5.45 -7.36
C ILE A 278 -2.26 6.11 -8.32
N THR A 279 -2.51 7.40 -8.13
CA THR A 279 -3.39 8.21 -9.01
C THR A 279 -2.67 8.85 -10.19
N ASN A 280 -1.32 8.87 -10.15
CA ASN A 280 -0.47 9.31 -11.24
C ASN A 280 0.71 8.34 -11.40
N PRO A 281 0.86 7.68 -12.56
CA PRO A 281 1.92 6.70 -12.79
C PRO A 281 3.32 7.31 -12.88
N TYR A 282 3.47 8.64 -13.03
CA TYR A 282 4.78 9.28 -13.14
C TYR A 282 5.47 9.48 -11.79
N ASN A 283 5.65 8.36 -11.09
CA ASN A 283 6.37 8.20 -9.84
C ASN A 283 7.27 6.95 -9.96
N PHE A 284 8.26 6.84 -9.07
CA PHE A 284 9.22 5.73 -9.06
C PHE A 284 8.85 4.78 -7.94
N VAL A 285 8.20 3.67 -8.29
CA VAL A 285 7.68 2.68 -7.33
C VAL A 285 8.49 1.40 -7.48
N THR A 286 9.47 1.19 -6.60
CA THR A 286 10.44 0.09 -6.76
C THR A 286 10.66 -0.72 -5.49
N ASN A 287 10.97 -2.00 -5.64
CA ASN A 287 11.37 -2.88 -4.53
C ASN A 287 10.38 -2.96 -3.36
N ASN A 288 9.11 -2.60 -3.57
CA ASN A 288 8.10 -2.61 -2.51
C ASN A 288 7.46 -4.00 -2.39
N ALA A 289 6.90 -4.29 -1.21
CA ALA A 289 6.18 -5.51 -0.92
C ALA A 289 4.77 -5.22 -0.40
N ALA A 290 3.78 -5.93 -0.91
CA ALA A 290 2.37 -5.79 -0.53
C ALA A 290 1.75 -7.13 -0.11
N SER A 291 1.15 -7.19 1.08
CA SER A 291 0.45 -8.39 1.59
C SER A 291 -1.01 -8.06 1.88
N GLY A 292 -1.90 -8.37 0.95
CA GLY A 292 -3.34 -8.18 1.12
C GLY A 292 -3.91 -6.86 0.59
N GLY A 293 -5.07 -6.49 1.10
CA GLY A 293 -5.88 -5.38 0.58
C GLY A 293 -6.76 -5.76 -0.60
N THR A 294 -7.53 -4.78 -1.11
CA THR A 294 -8.31 -5.01 -2.35
C THR A 294 -7.40 -5.41 -3.50
N THR A 295 -6.26 -4.73 -3.57
CA THR A 295 -5.13 -4.98 -4.45
C THR A 295 -3.85 -4.53 -3.74
N GLY A 296 -2.71 -5.12 -4.09
CA GLY A 296 -1.41 -4.64 -3.61
C GLY A 296 -1.08 -3.27 -4.20
N TYR A 297 -1.22 -3.13 -5.52
CA TYR A 297 -0.96 -1.89 -6.25
C TYR A 297 -2.16 -1.48 -7.07
N ASN A 298 -2.75 -0.32 -6.75
CA ASN A 298 -3.88 0.24 -7.47
C ASN A 298 -3.42 1.46 -8.28
N PHE A 299 -3.29 1.31 -9.59
CA PHE A 299 -3.16 2.43 -10.52
C PHE A 299 -4.56 2.89 -10.93
N LEU A 300 -5.02 3.98 -10.32
CA LEU A 300 -6.31 4.57 -10.62
C LEU A 300 -6.19 5.49 -11.84
N ARG A 301 -7.07 5.28 -12.81
CA ARG A 301 -7.11 6.19 -13.96
C ARG A 301 -7.85 7.48 -13.61
N LEU A 302 -7.16 8.60 -13.77
CA LEU A 302 -7.73 9.94 -13.67
C LEU A 302 -7.57 10.66 -15.02
N VAL A 303 -8.68 11.14 -15.59
CA VAL A 303 -8.64 11.98 -16.82
C VAL A 303 -8.10 13.37 -16.51
N LYS A 304 -8.48 13.88 -15.34
CA LYS A 304 -8.04 15.13 -14.74
C LYS A 304 -7.83 14.87 -13.24
N PRO A 305 -7.08 15.72 -12.52
CA PRO A 305 -6.93 15.58 -11.09
C PRO A 305 -8.27 15.65 -10.36
N VAL A 306 -8.27 15.20 -9.12
CA VAL A 306 -9.38 15.35 -8.18
C VAL A 306 -8.98 16.30 -7.04
N GLY A 307 -9.85 16.43 -6.03
CA GLY A 307 -9.53 17.20 -4.81
C GLY A 307 -9.16 18.67 -5.06
N ASP A 308 -8.13 19.13 -4.37
CA ASP A 308 -7.68 20.53 -4.36
C ASP A 308 -7.09 20.94 -5.71
N TYR A 309 -6.59 19.96 -6.49
CA TYR A 309 -5.96 20.21 -7.79
C TYR A 309 -6.87 19.95 -9.00
N ARG A 310 -8.15 19.67 -8.80
CA ARG A 310 -9.11 19.28 -9.86
C ARG A 310 -9.26 20.22 -11.07
N ASN A 311 -8.76 21.44 -10.97
CA ASN A 311 -8.82 22.46 -12.01
C ASN A 311 -7.48 22.64 -12.76
N LEU A 312 -6.44 21.88 -12.40
CA LEU A 312 -5.17 21.93 -13.14
C LEU A 312 -5.26 21.15 -14.46
N PRO A 313 -4.61 21.64 -15.53
CA PRO A 313 -4.61 21.01 -16.85
C PRO A 313 -3.61 19.85 -16.91
N VAL A 314 -3.63 18.95 -15.92
CA VAL A 314 -2.84 17.73 -15.89
C VAL A 314 -3.72 16.58 -16.36
N GLU A 315 -3.16 15.65 -17.14
CA GLU A 315 -3.86 14.44 -17.60
C GLU A 315 -3.15 13.21 -17.02
N PRO A 316 -3.46 12.78 -15.78
CA PRO A 316 -2.71 11.72 -15.10
C PRO A 316 -2.66 10.40 -15.88
N TYR A 317 -3.76 10.00 -16.53
CA TYR A 317 -3.81 8.79 -17.37
C TYR A 317 -2.86 8.79 -18.60
N LYS A 318 -2.35 9.96 -19.00
CA LYS A 318 -1.37 10.11 -20.08
C LYS A 318 0.06 10.20 -19.57
N ARG A 319 0.26 10.32 -18.27
CA ARG A 319 1.60 10.40 -17.71
C ARG A 319 2.32 9.05 -17.89
N PRO A 320 3.64 9.05 -18.17
CA PRO A 320 4.41 7.82 -18.26
C PRO A 320 4.55 7.18 -16.89
N VAL A 321 4.73 5.86 -16.86
CA VAL A 321 5.22 5.20 -15.64
C VAL A 321 6.64 5.68 -15.40
N GLY A 322 6.92 6.25 -14.23
CA GLY A 322 8.28 6.70 -13.88
C GLY A 322 9.24 5.51 -13.80
N SER A 323 8.99 4.62 -12.84
CA SER A 323 9.49 3.24 -12.83
C SER A 323 8.55 2.36 -12.02
N PHE A 324 8.41 1.10 -12.43
CA PHE A 324 7.76 0.07 -11.63
C PHE A 324 8.59 -1.21 -11.76
N ASP A 325 9.42 -1.49 -10.77
CA ASP A 325 10.46 -2.51 -10.86
C ASP A 325 10.74 -3.19 -9.53
N GLY A 326 10.90 -4.51 -9.51
CA GLY A 326 11.29 -5.25 -8.29
C GLY A 326 10.17 -5.38 -7.25
N ASN A 327 8.93 -5.01 -7.57
CA ASN A 327 7.82 -5.02 -6.62
C ASN A 327 7.22 -6.43 -6.46
N THR A 328 6.76 -6.72 -5.25
CA THR A 328 6.03 -7.94 -4.93
C THR A 328 4.64 -7.66 -4.37
N ALA A 329 3.69 -8.57 -4.62
CA ALA A 329 2.39 -8.55 -3.97
C ALA A 329 1.79 -9.93 -3.82
N HIS A 330 1.05 -10.14 -2.73
CA HIS A 330 0.31 -11.37 -2.52
C HIS A 330 -0.95 -11.22 -1.68
N SER A 331 -1.69 -12.33 -1.54
CA SER A 331 -2.86 -12.48 -0.66
C SER A 331 -4.05 -11.56 -0.97
N SER A 332 -4.03 -10.88 -2.12
CA SER A 332 -5.01 -9.86 -2.52
C SER A 332 -5.82 -10.28 -3.77
N GLY A 333 -6.65 -9.38 -4.31
CA GLY A 333 -7.30 -9.61 -5.60
C GLY A 333 -8.49 -10.59 -5.57
N TYR A 334 -9.34 -10.55 -4.56
CA TYR A 334 -10.54 -11.40 -4.45
C TYR A 334 -11.85 -10.63 -4.23
N HIS A 335 -11.73 -9.32 -4.09
CA HIS A 335 -12.80 -8.42 -3.69
C HIS A 335 -13.80 -8.10 -4.82
N TRP A 336 -13.57 -8.63 -6.02
CA TRP A 336 -14.40 -8.60 -7.24
C TRP A 336 -13.89 -9.65 -8.25
N GLY A 337 -14.60 -9.88 -9.35
CA GLY A 337 -14.37 -10.99 -10.29
C GLY A 337 -13.08 -10.92 -11.10
N GLU A 338 -12.46 -9.73 -11.23
CA GLU A 338 -11.14 -9.55 -11.86
C GLU A 338 -10.17 -8.91 -10.83
N GLY A 339 -10.25 -9.39 -9.59
CA GLY A 339 -9.39 -8.99 -8.48
C GLY A 339 -7.95 -9.24 -8.83
N ALA A 340 -7.10 -8.21 -8.77
CA ALA A 340 -5.70 -8.35 -9.13
C ALA A 340 -4.78 -7.91 -8.01
N ALA A 341 -3.61 -8.54 -7.91
CA ALA A 341 -2.52 -8.07 -7.04
C ALA A 341 -1.94 -6.74 -7.55
N ILE A 342 -1.90 -6.54 -8.87
CA ILE A 342 -1.69 -5.25 -9.53
C ILE A 342 -2.89 -4.95 -10.41
N TYR A 343 -3.59 -3.87 -10.11
CA TYR A 343 -4.71 -3.37 -10.88
C TYR A 343 -4.40 -2.01 -11.49
N ALA A 344 -4.50 -1.89 -12.82
CA ALA A 344 -4.44 -0.62 -13.53
C ALA A 344 -5.73 -0.40 -14.30
N GLY A 345 -6.60 0.46 -13.76
CA GLY A 345 -7.93 0.66 -14.31
C GLY A 345 -8.85 1.50 -13.43
N GLY A 346 -10.15 1.28 -13.62
CA GLY A 346 -11.22 2.04 -12.98
C GLY A 346 -11.18 3.52 -13.35
N ASN A 347 -12.15 4.32 -12.92
CA ASN A 347 -12.06 5.78 -13.05
C ASN A 347 -12.35 6.40 -11.69
N LEU A 348 -11.45 7.28 -11.24
CA LEU A 348 -11.77 8.22 -10.17
C LEU A 348 -12.05 9.59 -10.81
N LEU A 349 -13.30 10.05 -10.70
CA LEU A 349 -13.74 11.29 -11.35
C LEU A 349 -14.93 11.90 -10.64
N TYR A 350 -15.15 13.20 -10.85
CA TYR A 350 -16.40 13.84 -10.45
C TYR A 350 -17.53 13.46 -11.40
N ALA A 351 -18.71 13.20 -10.84
CA ALA A 351 -19.94 12.95 -11.57
C ALA A 351 -20.33 14.15 -12.45
N LYS A 352 -21.42 14.00 -13.24
CA LYS A 352 -21.93 15.06 -14.12
C LYS A 352 -22.33 16.34 -13.38
N ASP A 353 -22.64 16.24 -12.08
CA ASP A 353 -22.92 17.39 -11.21
C ASP A 353 -21.66 18.21 -10.86
N ASN A 354 -20.48 17.70 -11.22
CA ASN A 354 -19.16 18.25 -10.90
C ASN A 354 -18.93 18.47 -9.39
N GLN A 355 -19.65 17.75 -8.54
CA GLN A 355 -19.59 17.85 -7.08
C GLN A 355 -19.31 16.49 -6.43
N THR A 356 -20.02 15.45 -6.85
CA THR A 356 -19.92 14.11 -6.26
C THR A 356 -18.73 13.37 -6.83
N LEU A 357 -17.75 13.00 -6.01
CA LEU A 357 -16.66 12.11 -6.44
C LEU A 357 -17.20 10.69 -6.63
N GLN A 358 -16.75 9.99 -7.68
CA GLN A 358 -17.13 8.62 -8.00
C GLN A 358 -15.90 7.75 -8.29
N TYR A 359 -15.92 6.52 -7.81
CA TYR A 359 -15.03 5.46 -8.27
C TYR A 359 -15.82 4.46 -9.12
N GLN A 360 -15.48 4.41 -10.40
CA GLN A 360 -16.12 3.53 -11.37
C GLN A 360 -15.22 2.33 -11.65
N ILE A 361 -15.76 1.15 -11.45
CA ILE A 361 -15.16 -0.14 -11.73
C ILE A 361 -15.52 -0.50 -13.17
N VAL A 362 -14.66 -0.09 -14.08
CA VAL A 362 -14.88 -0.23 -15.52
C VAL A 362 -13.56 -0.45 -16.24
N VAL A 363 -13.65 -0.97 -17.46
CA VAL A 363 -12.53 -0.98 -18.40
C VAL A 363 -12.20 0.45 -18.78
N SER A 364 -11.06 0.96 -18.34
CA SER A 364 -10.63 2.34 -18.58
C SER A 364 -9.17 2.36 -19.03
N ARG A 365 -8.88 3.01 -20.17
CA ARG A 365 -7.57 2.88 -20.81
C ARG A 365 -6.57 3.93 -20.34
N PHE A 366 -5.43 3.50 -19.82
CA PHE A 366 -4.23 4.35 -19.77
C PHE A 366 -3.68 4.58 -21.18
N ASP A 367 -3.10 5.76 -21.41
CA ASP A 367 -2.51 6.15 -22.70
C ASP A 367 -1.18 6.91 -22.47
N PRO A 368 -0.15 6.26 -21.93
CA PRO A 368 1.08 6.94 -21.54
C PRO A 368 1.77 7.60 -22.72
N ARG A 369 2.27 8.82 -22.49
CA ARG A 369 2.93 9.68 -23.49
C ARG A 369 4.16 10.33 -22.89
N ASP A 370 5.11 10.69 -23.74
CA ASP A 370 6.26 11.48 -23.32
C ASP A 370 5.81 12.87 -22.84
N ILE A 371 6.39 13.33 -21.73
CA ILE A 371 6.01 14.59 -21.07
C ILE A 371 6.44 15.81 -21.87
N LYS A 372 7.54 15.70 -22.63
CA LYS A 372 8.08 16.78 -23.47
C LYS A 372 7.46 16.76 -24.88
N ASN A 373 7.01 15.60 -25.35
CA ASN A 373 6.36 15.45 -26.65
C ASN A 373 5.17 14.48 -26.58
N SER A 374 3.96 15.01 -26.43
CA SER A 374 2.73 14.22 -26.32
C SER A 374 2.39 13.37 -27.56
N SER A 375 3.06 13.61 -28.70
CA SER A 375 2.92 12.76 -29.89
C SER A 375 3.67 11.43 -29.75
N VAL A 376 4.67 11.37 -28.87
CA VAL A 376 5.41 10.14 -28.58
C VAL A 376 4.62 9.32 -27.58
N MET A 377 4.11 8.19 -28.04
CA MET A 377 3.39 7.22 -27.21
C MET A 377 4.39 6.30 -26.50
N LEU A 378 4.20 6.09 -25.21
CA LEU A 378 5.07 5.25 -24.37
C LEU A 378 4.29 4.01 -23.89
N PRO A 379 4.99 2.92 -23.54
CA PRO A 379 4.35 1.79 -22.89
C PRO A 379 4.01 2.09 -21.43
N PHE A 380 2.92 1.49 -20.94
CA PHE A 380 2.67 1.36 -19.50
C PHE A 380 3.52 0.18 -19.00
N ARG A 381 4.75 0.47 -18.58
CA ARG A 381 5.76 -0.55 -18.27
C ARG A 381 5.69 -0.99 -16.80
N LEU A 382 5.60 -2.29 -16.59
CA LEU A 382 5.80 -2.98 -15.31
C LEU A 382 6.94 -3.98 -15.49
N SER A 383 7.91 -4.00 -14.60
CA SER A 383 9.10 -4.85 -14.74
C SER A 383 9.45 -5.61 -13.46
N ASN A 384 10.12 -6.76 -13.62
CA ASN A 384 10.71 -7.58 -12.56
C ASN A 384 9.79 -7.75 -11.34
N THR A 385 8.57 -8.22 -11.58
CA THR A 385 7.51 -8.28 -10.57
C THR A 385 7.20 -9.74 -10.24
N LYS A 386 7.16 -10.05 -8.93
CA LYS A 386 6.76 -11.37 -8.44
C LYS A 386 5.45 -11.29 -7.66
N LEU A 387 4.46 -12.08 -8.07
CA LEU A 387 3.10 -12.05 -7.54
C LEU A 387 2.67 -13.45 -7.15
N TRP A 388 2.06 -13.59 -5.98
CA TRP A 388 1.57 -14.89 -5.53
C TRP A 388 0.30 -14.86 -4.71
N LEU A 389 -0.35 -16.02 -4.52
CA LEU A 389 -1.56 -16.15 -3.69
C LEU A 389 -2.62 -15.10 -4.03
N GLY A 390 -2.85 -14.83 -5.31
CA GLY A 390 -3.73 -13.78 -5.80
C GLY A 390 -4.92 -14.34 -6.58
N GLY A 391 -5.94 -13.51 -6.82
CA GLY A 391 -6.91 -13.81 -7.87
C GLY A 391 -6.21 -13.73 -9.23
N PHE A 392 -6.21 -12.56 -9.81
CA PHE A 392 -5.36 -12.24 -10.94
C PHE A 392 -4.03 -11.69 -10.42
N SER A 393 -2.95 -11.97 -11.13
CA SER A 393 -1.66 -11.34 -10.85
C SER A 393 -1.70 -9.89 -11.35
N ILE A 394 -1.87 -9.68 -12.66
CA ILE A 394 -1.98 -8.35 -13.25
C ILE A 394 -3.28 -8.20 -14.03
N VAL A 395 -4.01 -7.13 -13.77
CA VAL A 395 -5.09 -6.65 -14.64
C VAL A 395 -4.74 -5.23 -15.05
N SER A 396 -4.58 -5.01 -16.35
CA SER A 396 -4.28 -3.69 -16.91
C SER A 396 -5.19 -3.38 -18.08
N TYR A 397 -5.77 -2.18 -18.04
CA TYR A 397 -6.60 -1.61 -19.08
C TYR A 397 -5.87 -0.45 -19.74
N GLY A 398 -5.55 -0.58 -21.02
CA GLY A 398 -4.77 0.41 -21.73
C GLY A 398 -4.08 -0.16 -22.95
N ASP A 399 -3.78 0.71 -23.90
CA ASP A 399 -2.96 0.34 -25.04
C ASP A 399 -1.48 0.43 -24.64
N ARG A 400 -0.64 -0.49 -25.14
CA ARG A 400 0.81 -0.54 -24.86
C ARG A 400 1.15 -0.88 -23.41
N ALA A 401 0.37 -1.74 -22.76
CA ALA A 401 0.84 -2.40 -21.56
C ALA A 401 2.07 -3.26 -21.91
N LEU A 402 3.17 -3.06 -21.18
CA LEU A 402 4.39 -3.84 -21.30
C LEU A 402 4.72 -4.42 -19.94
N VAL A 403 4.61 -5.74 -19.82
CA VAL A 403 5.03 -6.48 -18.63
C VAL A 403 6.27 -7.28 -19.00
N ASP A 404 7.36 -7.08 -18.28
CA ASP A 404 8.68 -7.66 -18.57
C ASP A 404 9.31 -8.24 -17.30
N GLY A 405 9.50 -9.56 -17.21
CA GLY A 405 10.00 -10.19 -15.98
C GLY A 405 8.89 -10.42 -14.95
N LEU A 406 7.80 -11.10 -15.34
CA LEU A 406 6.70 -11.46 -14.43
C LEU A 406 6.88 -12.88 -13.91
N GLU A 407 6.91 -13.06 -12.59
CA GLU A 407 6.71 -14.34 -11.94
C GLU A 407 5.33 -14.37 -11.28
N SER A 408 4.41 -15.21 -11.78
CA SER A 408 3.07 -15.38 -11.22
C SER A 408 2.90 -16.79 -10.67
N ILE A 409 2.91 -16.92 -9.35
CA ILE A 409 2.92 -18.19 -8.63
C ILE A 409 1.66 -18.33 -7.80
N ASP A 410 0.98 -19.44 -7.87
CA ASP A 410 -0.24 -19.68 -7.13
C ASP A 410 -1.30 -18.58 -7.30
N CYS A 411 -1.62 -18.18 -8.52
CA CYS A 411 -2.68 -17.21 -8.80
C CYS A 411 -3.77 -17.86 -9.67
N ILE A 412 -5.03 -17.43 -9.52
CA ILE A 412 -6.14 -17.91 -10.35
C ILE A 412 -5.86 -17.61 -11.84
N ARG A 413 -5.31 -16.43 -12.15
CA ARG A 413 -4.88 -16.05 -13.51
C ARG A 413 -3.62 -15.20 -13.51
N GLY A 414 -2.66 -15.52 -14.39
CA GLY A 414 -1.38 -14.81 -14.46
C GLY A 414 -1.43 -13.36 -14.96
N ALA A 415 -2.17 -13.06 -16.02
CA ALA A 415 -2.30 -11.69 -16.51
C ALA A 415 -3.54 -11.49 -17.38
N GLN A 416 -4.10 -10.29 -17.33
CA GLN A 416 -5.13 -9.81 -18.22
C GLN A 416 -4.77 -8.40 -18.70
N LEU A 417 -4.17 -8.32 -19.89
CA LEU A 417 -3.73 -7.07 -20.51
C LEU A 417 -4.69 -6.71 -21.65
N ARG A 418 -5.63 -5.79 -21.42
CA ARG A 418 -6.62 -5.41 -22.44
C ARG A 418 -6.24 -4.11 -23.14
N GLY A 419 -6.15 -4.16 -24.47
CA GLY A 419 -5.72 -3.06 -25.34
C GLY A 419 -4.86 -3.58 -26.48
N THR A 420 -4.33 -2.71 -27.34
CA THR A 420 -3.46 -3.14 -28.45
C THR A 420 -2.45 -2.05 -28.86
N PRO A 421 -1.18 -2.40 -29.13
CA PRO A 421 -0.52 -3.69 -28.84
C PRO A 421 -0.19 -3.80 -27.34
N ASN A 422 -0.28 -5.00 -26.76
CA ASN A 422 0.21 -5.28 -25.41
C ASN A 422 1.32 -6.35 -25.48
N GLN A 423 2.28 -6.29 -24.56
CA GLN A 423 3.44 -7.16 -24.53
C GLN A 423 3.60 -7.77 -23.14
N LEU A 424 3.81 -9.09 -23.12
CA LEU A 424 4.21 -9.86 -21.95
C LEU A 424 5.49 -10.60 -22.34
N ILE A 425 6.61 -10.25 -21.71
CA ILE A 425 7.96 -10.71 -22.06
C ILE A 425 8.61 -11.25 -20.80
N ASN A 426 9.44 -12.30 -20.92
CA ASN A 426 10.15 -12.92 -19.78
C ASN A 426 9.18 -13.24 -18.63
N ALA A 427 8.08 -13.93 -18.93
CA ALA A 427 6.99 -14.14 -17.98
C ALA A 427 6.77 -15.62 -17.70
N ASP A 428 6.94 -15.98 -16.42
CA ASP A 428 6.57 -17.28 -15.89
C ASP A 428 5.17 -17.17 -15.28
N ILE A 429 4.19 -17.76 -15.97
CA ILE A 429 2.77 -17.69 -15.59
C ILE A 429 2.26 -19.07 -15.18
N ASN A 430 1.33 -19.08 -14.21
CA ASN A 430 0.68 -20.29 -13.68
C ASN A 430 1.66 -21.27 -13.02
N LEU A 431 2.70 -20.76 -12.36
CA LEU A 431 3.57 -21.57 -11.52
C LEU A 431 2.78 -22.04 -10.29
N ASN A 432 3.03 -23.26 -9.83
CA ASN A 432 2.44 -23.80 -8.60
C ASN A 432 3.54 -24.09 -7.59
N SER A 433 3.30 -23.75 -6.33
CA SER A 433 4.17 -24.08 -5.21
C SER A 433 3.63 -25.25 -4.39
N ALA A 434 4.42 -25.70 -3.40
CA ALA A 434 3.94 -26.63 -2.38
C ALA A 434 2.86 -26.04 -1.44
N ASN A 435 2.52 -24.77 -1.59
CA ASN A 435 1.46 -24.06 -0.86
C ASN A 435 0.20 -23.79 -1.72
N SER A 436 0.17 -24.29 -2.97
CA SER A 436 -0.92 -24.11 -3.95
C SER A 436 -2.28 -24.72 -3.56
N GLY A 437 -2.41 -25.32 -2.38
CA GLY A 437 -3.63 -26.00 -1.94
C GLY A 437 -4.90 -25.13 -1.97
N PHE A 438 -4.77 -23.81 -1.91
CA PHE A 438 -5.92 -22.91 -2.05
C PHE A 438 -6.44 -22.81 -3.49
N ILE A 439 -5.58 -22.90 -4.51
CA ILE A 439 -5.98 -22.78 -5.93
C ILE A 439 -6.94 -23.92 -6.26
N ILE A 440 -6.58 -25.14 -5.86
CA ILE A 440 -7.36 -26.35 -6.11
C ILE A 440 -8.77 -26.24 -5.52
N GLN A 441 -8.93 -25.52 -4.40
CA GLN A 441 -10.22 -25.33 -3.74
C GLN A 441 -11.06 -24.18 -4.30
N ASN A 442 -10.49 -23.29 -5.12
CA ASN A 442 -11.14 -22.03 -5.54
C ASN A 442 -11.12 -21.78 -7.06
N VAL A 443 -10.43 -22.60 -7.85
CA VAL A 443 -10.59 -22.60 -9.31
C VAL A 443 -11.95 -23.24 -9.60
N PRO A 444 -12.88 -22.53 -10.28
CA PRO A 444 -14.11 -23.14 -10.76
C PRO A 444 -13.76 -24.36 -11.61
N GLU A 445 -14.38 -25.51 -11.38
CA GLU A 445 -14.37 -26.59 -12.37
C GLU A 445 -14.88 -25.98 -13.69
N GLU A 446 -14.08 -26.10 -14.75
CA GLU A 446 -14.28 -25.41 -16.04
C GLU A 446 -15.65 -25.65 -16.67
#